data_AF-A0A3S2J5Q8-F1
#
_entry.id   AF-A0A3S2J5Q8-F1
#
_cell.length_a   1.000
_cell.length_b   1.000
_cell.length_c   1.000
_cell.angle_alpha   90.00
_cell.angle_beta   90.00
_cell.angle_gamma   90.00
#
_symmetry.space_group_name_H-M   'P 1'
#
loop_
_entity.id
_entity.type
_entity.pdbx_description
1 polymer ?
#
loop_
_entity_poly.entity_id
_entity_poly.type
_entity_poly.pdbx_seq_one_letter_code
_entity_poly.pdbx_strand_id
1 'polypeptide(L)'
;DEDLHGILHSHTIASDGTETLEAMAEATRRRGFEYFGVADHSQSAHYAGGLTLPEIAEQHREADQLNKAYNGKFRILKGIEADILADGTLDYPNDILETFDFVVASVHSRFKLPKKEQTERIIEAIGNPRTTIIGHMTGRQLLRRPGYDLDIDKV
;
A
#
# COMPACT_ATOMS: atom_id res chain seq x y z
N ASP A 1 19.83 9.92 -6.81
CA ASP A 1 18.63 9.87 -5.95
C ASP A 1 18.46 11.13 -5.10
N GLU A 2 19.11 12.25 -5.45
CA GLU A 2 19.01 13.48 -4.64
C GLU A 2 17.61 14.10 -4.65
N ASP A 3 16.80 13.80 -5.68
CA ASP A 3 15.41 14.25 -5.79
C ASP A 3 14.41 13.40 -4.97
N LEU A 4 14.86 12.27 -4.40
CA LEU A 4 14.00 11.41 -3.60
C LEU A 4 14.05 11.83 -2.14
N HIS A 5 12.95 12.38 -1.64
CA HIS A 5 12.82 12.82 -0.26
C HIS A 5 12.33 11.71 0.68
N GLY A 6 11.82 10.60 0.16
CA GLY A 6 11.37 9.50 0.99
C GLY A 6 11.02 8.24 0.24
N ILE A 7 10.71 7.20 1.02
CA ILE A 7 10.31 5.88 0.54
C ILE A 7 8.84 5.69 0.84
N LEU A 8 8.07 5.18 -0.11
CA LEU A 8 6.68 4.76 0.06
C LEU A 8 6.55 3.29 -0.28
N HIS A 9 5.38 2.71 0.02
CA HIS A 9 5.04 1.32 -0.27
C HIS A 9 6.07 0.34 0.28
N SER A 10 6.07 0.18 1.61
CA SER A 10 6.96 -0.72 2.33
C SER A 10 6.20 -1.53 3.36
N HIS A 11 6.63 -2.78 3.54
CA HIS A 11 5.97 -3.75 4.40
C HIS A 11 6.78 -3.97 5.68
N THR A 12 6.08 -4.26 6.76
CA THR A 12 6.64 -4.56 8.07
C THR A 12 6.22 -5.96 8.50
N ILE A 13 6.70 -6.41 9.66
CA ILE A 13 6.23 -7.66 10.27
C ILE A 13 4.72 -7.70 10.57
N ALA A 14 4.01 -6.58 10.45
CA ALA A 14 2.55 -6.55 10.61
C ALA A 14 1.82 -7.30 9.47
N SER A 15 2.43 -7.42 8.29
CA SER A 15 1.94 -8.26 7.20
C SER A 15 2.99 -9.31 6.78
N ASP A 16 3.72 -9.08 5.70
CA ASP A 16 4.69 -10.02 5.12
C ASP A 16 6.13 -9.48 5.03
N GLY A 17 6.40 -8.33 5.67
CA GLY A 17 7.74 -7.82 5.86
C GLY A 17 8.52 -8.57 6.94
N THR A 18 9.81 -8.27 7.06
CA THR A 18 10.72 -8.95 7.99
C THR A 18 11.22 -8.08 9.13
N GLU A 19 10.93 -6.78 9.10
CA GLU A 19 11.42 -5.80 10.07
C GLU A 19 10.28 -5.01 10.72
N THR A 20 10.53 -4.49 11.92
CA THR A 20 9.55 -3.65 12.65
C THR A 20 9.37 -2.30 11.98
N LEU A 21 8.26 -1.63 12.29
CA LEU A 21 8.00 -0.26 11.82
C LEU A 21 9.14 0.69 12.21
N GLU A 22 9.58 0.64 13.47
CA GLU A 22 10.71 1.44 13.97
C GLU A 22 12.02 1.15 13.22
N ALA A 23 12.35 -0.13 13.01
CA ALA A 23 13.59 -0.52 12.32
C ALA A 23 13.60 0.01 10.87
N MET A 24 12.48 -0.11 10.16
CA MET A 24 12.31 0.40 8.80
C MET A 24 12.39 1.94 8.74
N ALA A 25 11.74 2.62 9.68
CA ALA A 25 11.79 4.07 9.82
C ALA A 25 13.22 4.58 10.08
N GLU A 26 13.95 3.94 11.01
CA GLU A 26 15.34 4.31 11.30
C GLU A 26 16.27 4.03 10.14
N ALA A 27 16.12 2.90 9.45
CA ALA A 27 16.91 2.58 8.27
C ALA A 27 16.70 3.64 7.17
N THR A 28 15.45 4.06 6.95
CA THR A 28 15.10 5.10 5.97
C THR A 28 15.67 6.45 6.37
N ARG A 29 15.50 6.86 7.63
CA ARG A 29 16.04 8.12 8.16
C ARG A 29 17.58 8.19 8.09
N ARG A 30 18.28 7.09 8.40
CA ARG A 30 19.75 7.02 8.31
C ARG A 30 20.28 7.18 6.88
N ARG A 31 19.47 6.89 5.87
CA ARG A 31 19.79 7.13 4.46
C ARG A 31 19.61 8.58 4.03
N GLY A 32 19.14 9.46 4.92
CA GLY A 32 18.97 10.89 4.66
C GLY A 32 17.59 11.26 4.12
N PHE A 33 16.66 10.32 4.06
CA PHE A 33 15.27 10.60 3.68
C PHE A 33 14.52 11.35 4.79
N GLU A 34 13.55 12.15 4.38
CA GLU A 34 12.68 12.96 5.22
C GLU A 34 11.44 12.18 5.69
N TYR A 35 11.00 11.17 4.92
CA TYR A 35 9.84 10.36 5.28
C TYR A 35 9.92 8.89 4.85
N PHE A 36 9.10 8.08 5.51
CA PHE A 36 8.87 6.66 5.24
C PHE A 36 7.36 6.37 5.24
N GLY A 37 6.85 5.75 4.18
CA GLY A 37 5.47 5.30 4.07
C GLY A 37 5.35 3.80 4.23
N VAL A 38 4.79 3.38 5.37
CA VAL A 38 4.35 1.99 5.55
C VAL A 38 3.10 1.76 4.72
N ALA A 39 2.97 0.58 4.10
CA ALA A 39 1.81 0.16 3.34
C ALA A 39 1.68 -1.36 3.42
N ASP A 40 1.50 -1.88 4.63
CA ASP A 40 1.23 -3.29 4.85
C ASP A 40 -0.05 -3.73 4.13
N HIS A 41 -0.20 -5.03 3.92
CA HIS A 41 -1.32 -5.58 3.17
C HIS A 41 -2.67 -5.46 3.90
N SER A 42 -3.75 -5.26 3.15
CA SER A 42 -5.12 -5.19 3.64
C SER A 42 -5.78 -6.56 3.90
N GLN A 43 -6.96 -6.58 4.50
CA GLN A 43 -7.59 -7.75 5.14
C GLN A 43 -7.78 -8.97 4.21
N SER A 44 -8.06 -8.75 2.93
CA SER A 44 -8.30 -9.78 1.91
C SER A 44 -7.02 -10.48 1.47
N ALA A 45 -5.85 -9.90 1.74
CA ALA A 45 -4.55 -10.49 1.47
C ALA A 45 -4.17 -11.54 2.54
N HIS A 46 -5.03 -12.55 2.73
CA HIS A 46 -4.81 -13.63 3.69
C HIS A 46 -3.49 -14.39 3.45
N TYR A 47 -2.97 -14.37 2.21
CA TYR A 47 -1.70 -14.98 1.84
C TYR A 47 -0.47 -14.24 2.39
N ALA A 48 -0.65 -13.00 2.87
CA ALA A 48 0.41 -12.10 3.31
C ALA A 48 0.13 -11.49 4.69
N GLY A 49 -0.75 -12.09 5.50
CA GLY A 49 -1.03 -11.59 6.85
C GLY A 49 -1.75 -10.23 6.86
N GLY A 50 -2.66 -10.00 5.92
CA GLY A 50 -3.42 -8.77 5.82
C GLY A 50 -4.03 -8.27 7.13
N LEU A 51 -3.86 -6.98 7.42
CA LEU A 51 -4.18 -6.40 8.73
C LEU A 51 -5.70 -6.44 9.01
N THR A 52 -6.04 -6.70 10.27
CA THR A 52 -7.37 -6.48 10.82
C THR A 52 -7.52 -5.03 11.31
N LEU A 53 -8.75 -4.57 11.55
CA LEU A 53 -9.00 -3.22 12.08
C LEU A 53 -8.26 -2.93 13.40
N PRO A 54 -8.19 -3.86 14.37
CA PRO A 54 -7.38 -3.66 15.57
C PRO A 54 -5.88 -3.52 15.29
N GLU A 55 -5.34 -4.27 14.32
CA GLU A 55 -3.92 -4.20 13.94
C GLU A 55 -3.59 -2.88 13.24
N ILE A 56 -4.49 -2.36 12.40
CA ILE A 56 -4.39 -1.01 11.83
C ILE A 56 -4.31 0.04 12.94
N ALA A 57 -5.21 -0.04 13.92
CA ALA A 57 -5.22 0.91 15.04
C ALA A 57 -3.91 0.86 15.85
N GLU A 58 -3.35 -0.33 16.05
CA GLU A 58 -2.08 -0.51 16.75
C GLU A 58 -0.90 0.04 15.94
N GLN A 59 -0.82 -0.25 14.65
CA GLN A 59 0.23 0.30 13.78
C GLN A 59 0.15 1.83 13.70
N HIS A 60 -1.07 2.40 13.64
CA HIS A 60 -1.27 3.85 13.70
C HIS A 60 -0.75 4.43 15.02
N ARG A 61 -1.05 3.78 16.14
CA ARG A 61 -0.58 4.21 17.47
C ARG A 61 0.94 4.19 17.57
N GLU A 62 1.57 3.14 17.05
CA GLU A 62 3.03 3.02 16.98
C GLU A 62 3.64 4.12 16.10
N ALA A 63 3.11 4.32 14.90
CA ALA A 63 3.55 5.38 13.99
C ALA A 63 3.41 6.77 14.64
N ASP A 64 2.30 7.06 15.31
CA ASP A 64 2.07 8.34 15.98
C ASP A 64 3.02 8.54 17.18
N GLN A 65 3.37 7.47 17.91
CA GLN A 65 4.37 7.51 18.98
C GLN A 65 5.76 7.82 18.43
N LEU A 66 6.19 7.13 17.36
CA LEU A 66 7.48 7.35 16.71
C LEU A 66 7.57 8.75 16.10
N ASN A 67 6.52 9.21 15.42
CA ASN A 67 6.45 10.56 14.87
C ASN A 67 6.61 11.65 15.93
N LYS A 68 6.03 11.47 17.13
CA LYS A 68 6.27 12.36 18.26
C LYS A 68 7.74 12.36 18.69
N ALA A 69 8.36 11.18 18.76
CA ALA A 69 9.78 11.04 19.11
C ALA A 69 10.71 11.71 18.07
N TYR A 70 10.35 11.68 16.79
CA TYR A 70 11.12 12.35 15.72
C TYR A 70 11.04 13.87 15.75
N ASN A 71 10.05 14.44 16.45
CA ASN A 71 9.91 15.89 16.67
C ASN A 71 10.04 16.71 15.37
N GLY A 72 9.38 16.23 14.30
CA GLY A 72 9.32 16.89 12.99
C GLY A 72 10.56 16.74 12.11
N LYS A 73 11.62 16.04 12.55
CA LYS A 73 12.83 15.79 11.74
C LYS A 73 12.69 14.64 10.75
N PHE A 74 11.66 13.81 10.93
CA PHE A 74 11.35 12.67 10.10
C PHE A 74 9.87 12.33 10.26
N ARG A 75 9.23 11.82 9.20
CA ARG A 75 7.81 11.47 9.22
C ARG A 75 7.58 10.05 8.74
N ILE A 76 6.91 9.24 9.57
CA ILE A 76 6.24 8.02 9.14
C ILE A 76 4.86 8.39 8.63
N LEU A 77 4.58 8.12 7.36
CA LEU A 77 3.27 8.20 6.72
C LEU A 77 2.55 6.87 6.89
N LYS A 78 1.33 6.94 7.41
CA LYS A 78 0.49 5.79 7.71
C LYS A 78 -0.27 5.40 6.45
N GLY A 79 0.23 4.44 5.69
CA GLY A 79 -0.43 3.95 4.48
C GLY A 79 -0.88 2.50 4.58
N ILE A 80 -1.55 2.05 3.53
CA ILE A 80 -2.00 0.67 3.36
C ILE A 80 -1.89 0.28 1.89
N GLU A 81 -1.51 -0.96 1.63
CA GLU A 81 -1.74 -1.58 0.33
C GLU A 81 -3.10 -2.27 0.32
N ALA A 82 -4.11 -1.54 -0.17
CA ALA A 82 -5.47 -2.01 -0.30
C ALA A 82 -5.64 -2.88 -1.54
N ASP A 83 -6.12 -4.09 -1.33
CA ASP A 83 -6.51 -5.00 -2.40
C ASP A 83 -7.69 -4.42 -3.20
N ILE A 84 -7.57 -4.41 -4.52
CA ILE A 84 -8.67 -4.12 -5.43
C ILE A 84 -9.48 -5.40 -5.58
N LEU A 85 -10.73 -5.41 -5.15
CA LEU A 85 -11.64 -6.55 -5.25
C LEU A 85 -12.08 -6.80 -6.69
N ALA A 86 -12.76 -7.91 -6.93
CA ALA A 86 -13.13 -8.36 -8.29
C ALA A 86 -14.04 -7.37 -9.03
N ASP A 87 -14.84 -6.60 -8.27
CA ASP A 87 -15.74 -5.56 -8.76
C ASP A 87 -15.09 -4.18 -8.85
N GLY A 88 -13.81 -4.06 -8.46
CA GLY A 88 -13.05 -2.81 -8.50
C GLY A 88 -13.10 -2.00 -7.21
N THR A 89 -13.91 -2.40 -6.23
CA THR A 89 -13.93 -1.76 -4.90
C THR A 89 -12.64 -2.05 -4.12
N LEU A 90 -12.35 -1.24 -3.11
CA LEU A 90 -11.21 -1.46 -2.22
C LEU A 90 -11.62 -2.34 -1.03
N ASP A 91 -10.66 -3.12 -0.56
CA ASP A 91 -10.76 -4.12 0.51
C ASP A 91 -11.24 -3.61 1.89
N TYR A 92 -11.22 -2.29 2.13
CA TYR A 92 -11.78 -1.70 3.34
C TYR A 92 -12.95 -0.74 3.06
N PRO A 93 -13.89 -0.61 4.01
CA PRO A 93 -14.84 0.50 4.04
C PRO A 93 -14.16 1.87 4.01
N ASN A 94 -14.83 2.87 3.40
CA ASN A 94 -14.26 4.21 3.21
C ASN A 94 -13.89 4.92 4.53
N ASP A 95 -14.63 4.70 5.61
CA ASP A 95 -14.34 5.26 6.93
C ASP A 95 -13.02 4.72 7.53
N ILE A 96 -12.64 3.49 7.18
CA ILE A 96 -11.33 2.93 7.51
C ILE A 96 -10.25 3.49 6.58
N LEU A 97 -10.51 3.55 5.27
CA LEU A 97 -9.55 4.13 4.31
C LEU A 97 -9.22 5.59 4.62
N GLU A 98 -10.15 6.34 5.22
CA GLU A 98 -9.97 7.72 5.66
C GLU A 98 -8.98 7.91 6.81
N THR A 99 -8.61 6.85 7.53
CA THR A 99 -7.63 6.96 8.63
C THR A 99 -6.18 6.96 8.15
N PHE A 100 -5.94 6.58 6.90
CA PHE A 100 -4.61 6.51 6.29
C PHE A 100 -4.21 7.86 5.66
N ASP A 101 -2.92 8.18 5.74
CA ASP A 101 -2.30 9.31 5.06
C ASP A 101 -2.26 9.09 3.53
N PHE A 102 -2.17 7.83 3.07
CA PHE A 102 -2.25 7.44 1.66
C PHE A 102 -2.71 5.98 1.47
N VAL A 103 -3.29 5.67 0.32
CA VAL A 103 -3.70 4.30 -0.06
C VAL A 103 -3.02 3.91 -1.37
N VAL A 104 -2.36 2.75 -1.35
CA VAL A 104 -1.87 2.06 -2.55
C VAL A 104 -2.89 1.01 -2.95
N ALA A 105 -3.58 1.21 -4.07
CA ALA A 105 -4.54 0.23 -4.59
C ALA A 105 -3.85 -0.73 -5.56
N SER A 106 -3.93 -2.03 -5.28
CA SER A 106 -3.20 -3.07 -6.01
C SER A 106 -4.08 -4.28 -6.33
N VAL A 107 -3.80 -4.96 -7.45
CA VAL A 107 -4.43 -6.24 -7.78
C VAL A 107 -3.54 -7.40 -7.34
N HIS A 108 -4.05 -8.26 -6.46
CA HIS A 108 -3.37 -9.51 -6.08
C HIS A 108 -4.11 -10.79 -6.45
N SER A 109 -5.29 -10.66 -7.05
CA SER A 109 -6.15 -11.79 -7.38
C SER A 109 -6.78 -11.66 -8.77
N ARG A 110 -7.28 -12.79 -9.28
CA ARG A 110 -8.01 -12.88 -10.56
C ARG A 110 -7.24 -12.29 -11.74
N PHE A 111 -5.96 -12.61 -11.86
CA PHE A 111 -5.07 -12.16 -12.96
C PHE A 111 -5.45 -12.65 -14.38
N LYS A 112 -6.56 -13.38 -14.53
CA LYS A 112 -7.02 -13.95 -15.81
C LYS A 112 -8.40 -13.40 -16.23
N LEU A 113 -8.84 -12.29 -15.66
CA LEU A 113 -10.04 -11.60 -16.12
C LEU A 113 -9.85 -11.15 -17.59
N PRO A 114 -10.92 -11.11 -18.40
CA PRO A 114 -10.86 -10.51 -19.73
C PRO A 114 -10.35 -9.06 -19.68
N LYS A 115 -9.58 -8.64 -20.70
CA LYS A 115 -8.97 -7.30 -20.79
C LYS A 115 -9.90 -6.18 -20.34
N LYS A 116 -11.12 -6.17 -20.88
CA LYS A 116 -12.13 -5.15 -20.59
C LYS A 116 -12.50 -5.11 -19.11
N GLU A 117 -12.80 -6.27 -18.52
CA GLU A 117 -13.18 -6.40 -17.11
C GLU A 117 -12.04 -6.00 -16.18
N GLN A 118 -10.81 -6.42 -16.47
CA GLN A 118 -9.65 -6.04 -15.66
C GLN A 118 -9.33 -4.54 -15.76
N THR A 119 -9.55 -3.95 -16.93
CA THR A 119 -9.41 -2.49 -17.13
C THR A 119 -10.45 -1.73 -16.33
N GLU A 120 -11.73 -2.14 -16.41
CA GLU A 120 -12.83 -1.51 -15.66
C GLU A 120 -12.64 -1.64 -14.15
N ARG A 121 -12.18 -2.81 -13.67
CA ARG A 121 -11.83 -3.04 -12.26
C ARG A 121 -10.79 -2.06 -11.74
N ILE A 122 -9.72 -1.78 -12.50
CA ILE A 122 -8.67 -0.84 -12.08
C ILE A 122 -9.17 0.61 -12.15
N ILE A 123 -9.94 0.97 -13.18
CA ILE A 123 -10.53 2.31 -13.31
C ILE A 123 -11.50 2.61 -12.14
N GLU A 124 -12.30 1.63 -11.72
CA GLU A 124 -13.18 1.78 -10.55
C GLU A 124 -12.37 2.08 -9.28
N ALA A 125 -11.26 1.36 -9.06
CA ALA A 125 -10.36 1.62 -7.95
C ALA A 125 -9.72 3.03 -8.02
N ILE A 126 -9.34 3.49 -9.21
CA ILE A 126 -8.86 4.87 -9.43
C ILE A 126 -9.94 5.90 -9.09
N GLY A 127 -11.20 5.59 -9.38
CA GLY A 127 -12.35 6.45 -9.07
C GLY A 127 -12.63 6.62 -7.57
N ASN A 128 -12.09 5.75 -6.71
CA ASN A 128 -12.24 5.90 -5.27
C ASN A 128 -11.42 7.12 -4.76
N PRO A 129 -12.05 8.10 -4.08
CA PRO A 129 -11.37 9.32 -3.62
C PRO A 129 -10.28 9.09 -2.56
N ARG A 130 -10.14 7.87 -2.03
CA ARG A 130 -9.08 7.48 -1.10
C ARG A 130 -7.87 6.88 -1.79
N THR A 131 -8.01 6.42 -3.04
CA THR A 131 -6.87 5.93 -3.83
C THR A 131 -5.88 7.06 -4.08
N THR A 132 -4.65 6.88 -3.60
CA THR A 132 -3.56 7.84 -3.81
C THR A 132 -2.60 7.34 -4.88
N ILE A 133 -2.32 6.04 -4.91
CA ILE A 133 -1.33 5.39 -5.76
C ILE A 133 -1.93 4.10 -6.32
N ILE A 134 -1.69 3.81 -7.61
CA ILE A 134 -1.91 2.46 -8.17
C ILE A 134 -0.60 1.67 -8.04
N GLY A 135 -0.62 0.63 -7.20
CA GLY A 135 0.53 -0.22 -6.94
C GLY A 135 0.76 -1.22 -8.06
N HIS A 136 2.04 -1.42 -8.42
CA HIS A 136 2.54 -2.37 -9.44
C HIS A 136 1.50 -2.82 -10.49
N MET A 137 0.95 -1.84 -11.23
CA MET A 137 -0.30 -1.86 -12.00
C MET A 137 -0.52 -3.04 -12.95
N THR A 138 0.54 -3.72 -13.39
CA THR A 138 0.43 -4.85 -14.34
C THR A 138 0.45 -6.22 -13.66
N GLY A 139 0.79 -6.29 -12.36
CA GLY A 139 0.97 -7.53 -11.60
C GLY A 139 2.07 -8.45 -12.14
N ARG A 140 2.92 -7.96 -13.05
CA ARG A 140 4.01 -8.70 -13.68
C ARG A 140 5.07 -9.08 -12.64
N GLN A 141 5.58 -10.31 -12.74
CA GLN A 141 6.77 -10.76 -12.03
C GLN A 141 7.78 -11.27 -13.04
N LEU A 142 8.93 -10.59 -13.15
CA LEU A 142 9.98 -10.97 -14.10
C LEU A 142 10.36 -12.45 -13.91
N LEU A 143 10.47 -13.16 -15.03
CA LEU A 143 10.81 -14.60 -15.09
C LEU A 143 9.81 -15.56 -14.40
N ARG A 144 8.67 -15.07 -13.90
CA ARG A 144 7.68 -15.89 -13.17
C ARG A 144 6.27 -15.76 -13.71
N ARG A 145 5.79 -14.54 -13.94
CA ARG A 145 4.40 -14.27 -14.34
C ARG A 145 4.33 -13.08 -15.30
N PRO A 146 3.75 -13.22 -16.51
CA PRO A 146 3.46 -12.07 -17.36
C PRO A 146 2.46 -11.13 -16.66
N GLY A 147 2.37 -9.88 -17.10
CA GLY A 147 1.30 -9.01 -16.64
C GLY A 147 -0.07 -9.55 -17.06
N TYR A 148 -1.11 -9.22 -16.31
CA TYR A 148 -2.48 -9.50 -16.74
C TYR A 148 -2.87 -8.61 -17.92
N ASP A 149 -3.88 -9.06 -18.69
CA ASP A 149 -4.35 -8.34 -19.86
C ASP A 149 -5.08 -7.05 -19.43
N LEU A 150 -4.59 -5.90 -19.87
CA LEU A 150 -4.99 -4.57 -19.43
C LEU A 150 -4.88 -3.57 -20.58
N ASP A 151 -5.85 -2.65 -20.69
CA ASP A 151 -5.71 -1.47 -21.54
C ASP A 151 -4.98 -0.34 -20.80
N ILE A 152 -3.66 -0.29 -20.93
CA ILE A 152 -2.83 0.69 -20.20
C ILE A 152 -3.15 2.12 -20.62
N ASP A 153 -3.46 2.38 -21.88
CA ASP A 153 -3.72 3.75 -22.35
C ASP A 153 -5.04 4.32 -21.79
N LYS A 154 -5.95 3.44 -21.33
CA LYS A 154 -7.23 3.83 -20.72
C LYS A 154 -7.10 4.05 -19.20
N VAL A 155 -6.08 3.49 -18.57
CA VAL A 155 -5.83 3.56 -17.12
C VAL A 155 -4.91 4.74 -16.83
#